data_AF-A0A1U7MNK1-F1
#
_entry.id   AF-A0A1U7MNK1-F1
#
_cell.length_a   1.000
_cell.length_b   1.000
_cell.length_c   1.000
_cell.angle_alpha   90.00
_cell.angle_beta   90.00
_cell.angle_gamma   90.00
#
_symmetry.space_group_name_H-M   'P 1'
#
loop_
_entity.id
_entity.type
_entity.pdbx_description
1 polymer ?
#
loop_
_entity_poly.entity_id
_entity_poly.type
_entity_poly.pdbx_seq_one_letter_code
_entity_poly.pdbx_strand_id
1 'polypeptide(L)'
;MTAATVTAERQHPGADLLAGWLAHALRCPVARARSAAGTGLVSVRLDRDSGPVDLVRTDDGADTATLSRVGSLPRLVALHTPTPAEALADELRRLDADEVYAAALCDGLPRVRSGGSRTEAVRRGDVPEGPAQVDPAGRDRLGSDRLADRPPAPAGTDDLEAHVEHRLTEATRADLRIHADGTALAGASPRRWHDGSRRSWPTGAWPTSV
;
A
#
# COMPACT_ATOMS: atom_id res chain seq x y z
N MET A 1 -12.33 -9.01 3.72
CA MET A 1 -12.66 -7.64 4.16
C MET A 1 -14.09 -7.66 4.66
N THR A 2 -14.33 -7.14 5.85
CA THR A 2 -15.66 -7.14 6.49
C THR A 2 -16.40 -5.82 6.28
N ALA A 3 -15.68 -4.70 6.22
CA ALA A 3 -16.20 -3.39 5.88
C ALA A 3 -15.06 -2.47 5.37
N ALA A 4 -15.42 -1.31 4.84
CA ALA A 4 -14.49 -0.22 4.59
C ALA A 4 -15.12 1.14 4.86
N THR A 5 -14.31 2.13 5.23
CA THR A 5 -14.75 3.51 5.41
C THR A 5 -13.82 4.46 4.67
N VAL A 6 -14.37 5.34 3.84
CA VAL A 6 -13.65 6.40 3.13
C VAL A 6 -14.01 7.74 3.76
N THR A 7 -13.00 8.44 4.28
CA THR A 7 -13.13 9.77 4.85
C THR A 7 -12.51 10.80 3.94
N ALA A 8 -13.29 11.80 3.59
CA ALA A 8 -12.89 12.93 2.76
C ALA A 8 -13.88 14.07 2.94
N GLU A 9 -13.54 15.24 2.41
CA GLU A 9 -14.41 16.42 2.46
C GLU A 9 -15.78 16.17 1.82
N ARG A 10 -16.77 17.01 2.12
CA ARG A 10 -18.18 16.76 1.77
C ARG A 10 -18.44 16.55 0.27
N GLN A 11 -17.76 17.29 -0.60
CA GLN A 11 -18.01 17.33 -2.04
C GLN A 11 -16.77 16.87 -2.81
N HIS A 12 -16.38 15.62 -2.61
CA HIS A 12 -15.17 15.06 -3.21
C HIS A 12 -15.51 13.89 -4.15
N PRO A 13 -15.74 14.13 -5.45
CA PRO A 13 -16.21 13.10 -6.39
C PRO A 13 -15.25 11.91 -6.48
N GLY A 14 -13.94 12.15 -6.42
CA GLY A 14 -12.95 11.08 -6.41
C GLY A 14 -13.04 10.17 -5.17
N ALA A 15 -13.52 10.68 -4.03
CA ALA A 15 -13.68 9.89 -2.81
C ALA A 15 -14.96 9.06 -2.86
N ASP A 16 -15.99 9.60 -3.50
CA ASP A 16 -17.24 8.88 -3.76
C ASP A 16 -17.00 7.74 -4.76
N LEU A 17 -16.26 8.01 -5.85
CA LEU A 17 -15.82 6.98 -6.80
C LEU A 17 -14.91 5.93 -6.14
N LEU A 18 -13.97 6.33 -5.29
CA LEU A 18 -13.14 5.39 -4.53
C LEU A 18 -13.99 4.48 -3.63
N ALA A 19 -14.98 5.04 -2.93
CA ALA A 19 -15.91 4.26 -2.11
C ALA A 19 -16.75 3.30 -2.95
N GLY A 20 -17.25 3.76 -4.11
CA GLY A 20 -17.98 2.93 -5.07
C GLY A 20 -17.12 1.79 -5.60
N TRP A 21 -15.89 2.09 -6.03
CA TRP A 21 -14.93 1.10 -6.49
C TRP A 21 -14.62 0.06 -5.41
N LEU A 22 -14.38 0.48 -4.16
CA LEU A 22 -14.17 -0.44 -3.05
C LEU A 22 -15.39 -1.34 -2.81
N ALA A 23 -16.61 -0.78 -2.88
CA ALA A 23 -17.84 -1.55 -2.72
C ALA A 23 -18.01 -2.61 -3.83
N HIS A 24 -17.67 -2.24 -5.07
CA HIS A 24 -17.70 -3.14 -6.22
C HIS A 24 -16.61 -4.23 -6.10
N ALA A 25 -15.35 -3.84 -5.93
CA ALA A 25 -14.19 -4.72 -5.95
C ALA A 25 -14.11 -5.66 -4.74
N LEU A 26 -14.37 -5.14 -3.53
CA LEU A 26 -14.27 -5.92 -2.29
C LEU A 26 -15.56 -6.63 -1.90
N ARG A 27 -16.69 -6.24 -2.50
CA ARG A 27 -18.02 -6.80 -2.24
C ARG A 27 -18.42 -6.79 -0.76
N CYS A 28 -17.94 -5.81 0.00
CA CYS A 28 -18.28 -5.59 1.41
C CYS A 28 -19.04 -4.26 1.61
N PRO A 29 -19.69 -4.05 2.76
CA PRO A 29 -20.25 -2.75 3.11
C PRO A 29 -19.19 -1.65 3.11
N VAL A 30 -19.45 -0.55 2.41
CA VAL A 30 -18.58 0.63 2.39
C VAL A 30 -19.35 1.85 2.89
N ALA A 31 -18.75 2.62 3.79
CA ALA A 31 -19.31 3.86 4.33
C ALA A 31 -18.49 5.08 3.89
N ARG A 32 -19.18 6.20 3.68
CA ARG A 32 -18.59 7.50 3.31
C ARG A 32 -18.73 8.50 4.45
N ALA A 33 -17.65 8.79 5.17
CA ALA A 33 -17.62 9.73 6.29
C ALA A 33 -17.11 11.11 5.86
N ARG A 34 -17.79 12.19 6.25
CA ARG A 34 -17.50 13.54 5.76
C ARG A 34 -16.62 14.35 6.72
N SER A 35 -15.52 14.89 6.23
CA SER A 35 -14.69 15.89 6.93
C SER A 35 -15.05 17.32 6.50
N ALA A 36 -14.37 18.30 7.09
CA ALA A 36 -14.49 19.71 6.74
C ALA A 36 -14.12 19.97 5.27
N ALA A 37 -14.67 21.03 4.69
CA ALA A 37 -14.32 21.47 3.34
C ALA A 37 -12.83 21.87 3.26
N GLY A 38 -12.21 21.64 2.11
CA GLY A 38 -10.80 21.93 1.85
C GLY A 38 -9.83 20.87 2.39
N THR A 39 -10.33 19.79 3.00
CA THR A 39 -9.46 18.70 3.51
C THR A 39 -9.11 17.64 2.46
N GLY A 40 -9.80 17.63 1.31
CA GLY A 40 -9.63 16.60 0.29
C GLY A 40 -9.92 15.19 0.81
N LEU A 41 -9.23 14.19 0.24
CA LEU A 41 -9.22 12.82 0.77
C LEU A 41 -8.41 12.77 2.07
N VAL A 42 -8.99 12.24 3.15
CA VAL A 42 -8.36 12.20 4.48
C VAL A 42 -7.86 10.79 4.81
N SER A 43 -8.72 9.79 4.69
CA SER A 43 -8.35 8.41 5.04
C SER A 43 -9.19 7.35 4.35
N VAL A 44 -8.63 6.16 4.28
CA VAL A 44 -9.32 4.92 3.94
C VAL A 44 -9.00 3.90 5.02
N ARG A 45 -10.04 3.37 5.66
CA ARG A 45 -9.93 2.23 6.58
C ARG A 45 -10.54 1.00 5.95
N LEU A 46 -9.84 -0.12 6.03
CA LEU A 46 -10.31 -1.44 5.63
C LEU A 46 -10.37 -2.34 6.87
N ASP A 47 -11.57 -2.82 7.20
CA ASP A 47 -11.76 -3.77 8.29
C ASP A 47 -11.61 -5.21 7.79
N ARG A 48 -10.85 -6.01 8.52
CA ARG A 48 -10.58 -7.43 8.27
C ARG A 48 -10.52 -8.16 9.59
N ASP A 49 -10.74 -9.47 9.57
CA ASP A 49 -10.75 -10.32 10.78
C ASP A 49 -9.41 -10.27 11.54
N SER A 50 -8.31 -10.14 10.80
CA SER A 50 -6.95 -9.95 11.31
C SER A 50 -6.61 -8.52 11.76
N GLY A 51 -7.61 -7.66 11.96
CA GLY A 51 -7.47 -6.27 12.43
C GLY A 51 -7.30 -5.24 11.32
N PRO A 52 -7.62 -3.96 11.57
CA PRO A 52 -7.78 -2.94 10.52
C PRO A 52 -6.48 -2.63 9.76
N VAL A 53 -6.67 -2.11 8.54
CA VAL A 53 -5.63 -1.46 7.74
C VAL A 53 -6.06 -0.04 7.46
N ASP A 54 -5.24 0.92 7.87
CA ASP A 54 -5.52 2.34 7.70
C ASP A 54 -4.51 2.98 6.74
N LEU A 55 -5.02 3.78 5.82
CA LEU A 55 -4.24 4.70 5.00
C LEU A 55 -4.75 6.11 5.31
N VAL A 56 -3.91 6.95 5.92
CA VAL A 56 -4.29 8.28 6.39
C VAL A 56 -3.33 9.31 5.82
N ARG A 57 -3.83 10.30 5.09
CA ARG A 57 -2.99 11.40 4.59
C ARG A 57 -2.34 12.14 5.74
N THR A 58 -1.11 12.57 5.53
CA THR A 58 -0.40 13.43 6.47
C THR A 58 -0.93 14.85 6.39
N ASP A 59 -0.93 15.56 7.52
CA ASP A 59 -1.39 16.95 7.59
C ASP A 59 -0.33 17.96 7.11
N ASP A 60 0.87 17.49 6.76
CA ASP A 60 2.03 18.31 6.35
C ASP A 60 2.00 18.77 4.89
N GLY A 61 0.98 18.38 4.13
CA GLY A 61 0.82 18.75 2.72
C GLY A 61 1.84 18.10 1.78
N ALA A 62 2.63 17.13 2.24
CA ALA A 62 3.73 16.53 1.47
C ALA A 62 3.29 15.47 0.44
N ASP A 63 2.00 15.39 0.11
CA ASP A 63 1.44 14.32 -0.73
C ASP A 63 1.85 12.91 -0.26
N THR A 64 1.83 12.70 1.06
CA THR A 64 2.07 11.39 1.66
C THR A 64 0.90 10.94 2.53
N ALA A 65 0.91 9.65 2.85
CA ALA A 65 0.03 9.05 3.83
C ALA A 65 0.76 8.03 4.67
N THR A 66 0.35 7.89 5.92
CA THR A 66 0.75 6.76 6.74
C THR A 66 -0.13 5.56 6.45
N LEU A 67 0.50 4.44 6.11
CA LEU A 67 -0.10 3.12 6.06
C LEU A 67 0.22 2.35 7.34
N SER A 68 -0.81 2.01 8.12
CA SER A 68 -0.70 1.19 9.33
C SER A 68 -1.54 -0.08 9.22
N ARG A 69 -1.09 -1.13 9.89
CA ARG A 69 -1.82 -2.41 10.03
C ARG A 69 -1.35 -3.12 11.28
N VAL A 70 -2.23 -3.92 11.89
CA VAL A 70 -1.87 -4.73 13.06
C VAL A 70 -0.68 -5.65 12.73
N GLY A 71 0.31 -5.68 13.62
CA GLY A 71 1.51 -6.51 13.50
C GLY A 71 2.61 -5.96 12.57
N SER A 72 2.49 -4.72 12.09
CA SER A 72 3.56 -4.06 11.32
C SER A 72 3.73 -2.62 11.76
N LEU A 73 4.96 -2.11 11.68
CA LEU A 73 5.22 -0.71 11.93
C LEU A 73 4.57 0.17 10.85
N PRO A 74 3.97 1.32 11.23
CA PRO A 74 3.46 2.30 10.27
C PRO A 74 4.56 2.78 9.33
N ARG A 75 4.20 3.10 8.08
CA ARG A 75 5.14 3.64 7.10
C ARG A 75 4.51 4.73 6.25
N LEU A 76 5.34 5.64 5.77
CA LEU A 76 4.92 6.63 4.78
C LEU A 76 4.81 5.99 3.40
N VAL A 77 3.77 6.39 2.69
CA VAL A 77 3.48 6.03 1.30
C VAL A 77 3.28 7.32 0.53
N ALA A 78 3.93 7.45 -0.62
CA ALA A 78 3.68 8.56 -1.52
C ALA A 78 2.27 8.45 -2.10
N LEU A 79 1.50 9.52 -1.99
CA LEU A 79 0.17 9.71 -2.57
C LEU A 79 0.14 11.07 -3.27
N HIS A 80 0.79 11.10 -4.44
CA HIS A 80 0.83 12.26 -5.33
C HIS A 80 -0.56 12.74 -5.67
N THR A 81 -0.79 14.05 -5.54
CA THR A 81 -2.00 14.70 -6.04
C THR A 81 -1.68 15.26 -7.43
N PRO A 82 -2.17 14.65 -8.53
CA PRO A 82 -1.87 15.14 -9.86
C PRO A 82 -2.43 16.55 -10.05
N THR A 83 -1.66 17.38 -10.76
CA THR A 83 -2.15 18.70 -11.20
C THR A 83 -3.28 18.53 -12.23
N PRO A 84 -4.13 19.55 -12.45
CA PRO A 84 -5.16 19.47 -13.49
C PRO A 84 -4.62 19.17 -14.89
N ALA A 85 -3.41 19.64 -15.21
CA ALA A 85 -2.77 19.37 -16.50
C ALA A 85 -2.30 17.91 -16.61
N GLU A 86 -1.72 17.35 -15.54
CA GLU A 86 -1.32 15.94 -15.48
C GLU A 86 -2.55 15.02 -15.59
N ALA A 87 -3.60 15.31 -14.81
CA ALA A 87 -4.85 14.55 -14.86
C ALA A 87 -5.47 14.59 -16.26
N LEU A 88 -5.54 15.76 -16.90
CA LEU A 88 -6.09 15.87 -18.26
C LEU A 88 -5.23 15.15 -19.29
N ALA A 89 -3.89 15.24 -19.17
CA ALA A 89 -2.99 14.53 -20.06
C ALA A 89 -3.14 13.00 -19.94
N ASP A 90 -3.41 12.50 -18.73
CA ASP A 90 -3.67 11.08 -18.48
C ASP A 90 -5.00 10.62 -19.10
N GLU A 91 -6.06 11.40 -18.95
CA GLU A 91 -7.37 11.12 -19.57
C GLU A 91 -7.27 11.10 -21.10
N LEU A 92 -6.58 12.08 -21.71
CA LEU A 92 -6.40 12.12 -23.16
C LEU A 92 -5.53 10.99 -23.71
N ARG A 93 -4.61 10.44 -22.89
CA ARG A 93 -3.77 9.30 -23.29
C ARG A 93 -4.58 8.00 -23.35
N ARG A 94 -5.69 7.89 -22.62
CA ARG A 94 -6.46 6.65 -22.47
C ARG A 94 -7.94 6.86 -22.77
N LEU A 95 -8.23 7.21 -24.02
CA LEU A 95 -9.58 7.54 -24.51
C LEU A 95 -10.50 6.32 -24.74
N ASP A 96 -10.05 5.10 -24.39
CA ASP A 96 -10.87 3.90 -24.44
C ASP A 96 -11.91 3.89 -23.31
N ALA A 97 -12.94 3.05 -23.44
CA ALA A 97 -13.94 2.90 -22.39
C ALA A 97 -13.29 2.44 -21.07
N ASP A 98 -13.50 3.21 -19.99
CA ASP A 98 -13.03 2.84 -18.66
C ASP A 98 -14.08 1.98 -17.93
N GLU A 99 -13.95 0.67 -18.07
CA GLU A 99 -14.84 -0.31 -17.42
C GLU A 99 -14.79 -0.22 -15.89
N VAL A 100 -13.64 0.15 -15.31
CA VAL A 100 -13.46 0.26 -13.86
C VAL A 100 -14.21 1.48 -13.33
N TYR A 101 -14.13 2.61 -14.03
CA TYR A 101 -14.92 3.80 -13.74
C TYR A 101 -16.42 3.51 -13.87
N ALA A 102 -16.84 2.86 -14.96
CA ALA A 102 -18.23 2.50 -15.18
C ALA A 102 -18.76 1.59 -14.05
N ALA A 103 -18.02 0.55 -13.69
CA ALA A 103 -18.38 -0.35 -12.59
C ALA A 103 -18.43 0.37 -11.23
N ALA A 104 -17.46 1.24 -10.95
CA ALA A 104 -17.45 2.03 -9.72
C ALA A 104 -18.65 2.98 -9.64
N LEU A 105 -19.00 3.63 -10.75
CA LEU A 105 -20.09 4.61 -10.81
C LEU A 105 -21.47 3.96 -10.83
N CYS A 106 -21.68 2.96 -11.68
CA CYS A 106 -23.00 2.37 -11.92
C CYS A 106 -23.35 1.28 -10.90
N ASP A 107 -22.40 0.43 -10.52
CA ASP A 107 -22.67 -0.73 -9.67
C ASP A 107 -22.19 -0.51 -8.23
N GLY A 108 -21.07 0.19 -8.07
CA GLY A 108 -20.40 0.41 -6.79
C GLY A 108 -21.04 1.52 -5.97
N LEU A 109 -21.13 2.72 -6.54
CA LEU A 109 -21.56 3.93 -5.85
C LEU A 109 -22.97 3.83 -5.23
N PRO A 110 -23.99 3.23 -5.89
CA PRO A 110 -25.31 3.05 -5.27
C PRO A 110 -25.31 2.19 -3.99
N ARG A 111 -24.25 1.41 -3.75
CA ARG A 111 -24.11 0.54 -2.58
C ARG A 111 -23.41 1.23 -1.40
N VAL A 112 -22.87 2.43 -1.61
CA VAL A 112 -22.13 3.18 -0.60
C VAL A 112 -23.10 3.77 0.42
N ARG A 113 -22.82 3.53 1.71
CA ARG A 113 -23.62 4.01 2.82
C ARG A 113 -23.12 5.38 3.30
N SER A 114 -24.00 6.17 3.90
CA SER A 114 -23.57 7.37 4.63
C SER A 114 -22.88 6.99 5.94
N GLY A 115 -21.66 7.46 6.16
CA GLY A 115 -20.87 7.25 7.38
C GLY A 115 -20.98 8.39 8.41
N GLY A 116 -21.79 9.41 8.14
CA GLY A 116 -21.94 10.58 9.02
C GLY A 116 -20.76 11.56 8.93
N SER A 117 -20.47 12.25 10.04
CA SER A 117 -19.31 13.14 10.16
C SER A 117 -18.05 12.37 10.55
N ARG A 118 -16.86 12.86 10.15
CA ARG A 118 -15.57 12.27 10.58
C ARG A 118 -15.49 12.16 12.10
N THR A 119 -15.86 13.20 12.83
CA THR A 119 -15.83 13.21 14.30
C THR A 119 -16.69 12.09 14.89
N GLU A 120 -17.87 11.86 14.33
CA GLU A 120 -18.74 10.77 14.77
C GLU A 120 -18.17 9.39 14.43
N ALA A 121 -17.61 9.23 13.23
CA ALA A 121 -16.95 8.00 12.82
C ALA A 121 -15.73 7.67 13.70
N VAL A 122 -14.94 8.68 14.10
CA VAL A 122 -13.83 8.53 15.06
C VAL A 122 -14.35 8.06 16.42
N ARG A 123 -15.41 8.69 16.95
CA ARG A 123 -16.01 8.28 18.23
C ARG A 123 -16.52 6.85 18.23
N ARG A 124 -17.04 6.37 17.09
CA ARG A 124 -17.50 4.97 16.93
C ARG A 124 -16.33 4.00 16.71
N GLY A 125 -15.14 4.50 16.39
CA GLY A 125 -13.96 3.70 16.11
C GLY A 125 -13.90 3.16 14.68
N ASP A 126 -14.71 3.70 13.76
CA ASP A 126 -14.79 3.26 12.36
C ASP A 126 -13.69 3.85 11.47
N VAL A 127 -13.00 4.89 11.95
CA VAL A 127 -11.89 5.57 11.26
C VAL A 127 -10.86 6.02 12.28
N PRO A 128 -9.57 6.11 11.91
CA PRO A 128 -8.54 6.63 12.80
C PRO A 128 -8.71 8.13 13.04
N GLU A 129 -8.28 8.62 14.21
CA GLU A 129 -8.31 10.04 14.55
C GLU A 129 -7.33 10.85 13.69
N GLY A 130 -6.17 10.27 13.37
CA GLY A 130 -5.13 10.90 12.55
C GLY A 130 -4.12 9.89 12.03
N PRO A 131 -3.08 10.36 11.31
CA PRO A 131 -2.05 9.48 10.78
C PRO A 131 -1.26 8.83 11.91
N ALA A 132 -1.00 7.53 11.75
CA ALA A 132 -0.11 6.83 12.68
C ALA A 132 1.29 7.46 12.62
N GLN A 133 1.96 7.49 13.77
CA GLN A 133 3.30 8.07 13.87
C GLN A 133 4.30 7.14 13.19
N VAL A 134 5.05 7.68 12.23
CA VAL A 134 6.17 7.00 11.59
C VAL A 134 7.43 7.60 12.19
N ASP A 135 8.23 6.80 12.88
CA ASP A 135 9.53 7.25 13.38
C ASP A 135 10.51 7.38 12.20
N PRO A 136 10.88 8.60 11.76
CA PRO A 136 11.83 8.76 10.67
C PRO A 136 13.24 8.30 11.09
N ALA A 137 13.57 8.33 12.39
CA ALA A 137 14.87 7.93 12.92
C ALA A 137 15.07 6.40 12.92
N GLY A 138 13.99 5.62 12.77
CA GLY A 138 14.08 4.18 12.54
C GLY A 138 14.78 3.82 11.21
N ARG A 139 14.80 4.73 10.23
CA ARG A 139 15.54 4.56 8.97
C ARG A 139 17.05 4.52 9.18
N ASP A 140 17.57 5.33 10.11
CA ASP A 140 19.00 5.39 10.43
C ASP A 140 19.49 4.16 11.20
N ARG A 141 18.63 3.46 11.93
CA ARG A 141 19.02 2.22 12.66
C ARG A 141 19.27 1.02 11.74
N LEU A 142 18.71 1.08 10.53
CA LEU A 142 18.97 0.18 9.41
C LEU A 142 19.93 0.83 8.38
N GLY A 143 20.61 1.91 8.77
CA GLY A 143 21.60 2.60 7.97
C GLY A 143 22.79 1.70 7.62
N SER A 144 23.37 2.01 6.46
CA SER A 144 24.52 1.35 5.83
C SER A 144 25.72 1.10 6.75
N ASP A 145 25.86 1.85 7.85
CA ASP A 145 26.97 1.68 8.80
C ASP A 145 27.01 0.28 9.42
N ARG A 146 25.85 -0.36 9.64
CA ARG A 146 25.81 -1.77 10.09
C ARG A 146 26.06 -2.79 8.97
N LEU A 147 25.94 -2.38 7.70
CA LEU A 147 26.29 -3.21 6.55
C LEU A 147 27.77 -3.05 6.18
N ALA A 148 28.37 -1.90 6.48
CA ALA A 148 29.78 -1.61 6.28
C ALA A 148 30.67 -2.44 7.22
N ASP A 149 30.21 -2.69 8.45
CA ASP A 149 30.87 -3.57 9.41
C ASP A 149 30.46 -5.04 9.27
N ARG A 150 29.90 -5.43 8.12
CA ARG A 150 29.54 -6.82 7.87
C ARG A 150 30.81 -7.66 7.78
N PRO A 151 31.01 -8.64 8.68
CA PRO A 151 32.10 -9.59 8.52
C PRO A 151 31.97 -10.29 7.15
N PRO A 152 33.09 -10.69 6.53
CA PRO A 152 33.08 -11.37 5.24
C PRO A 152 32.14 -12.58 5.29
N ALA A 153 31.49 -12.86 4.15
CA ALA A 153 30.57 -13.99 4.06
C ALA A 153 31.28 -15.29 4.51
N PRO A 154 30.62 -16.13 5.31
CA PRO A 154 31.21 -17.38 5.80
C PRO A 154 31.61 -18.27 4.61
N ALA A 155 32.78 -18.91 4.72
CA ALA A 155 33.38 -19.68 3.62
C ALA A 155 32.76 -21.08 3.44
N GLY A 156 31.91 -21.52 4.38
CA GLY A 156 31.25 -22.83 4.37
C GLY A 156 29.83 -22.80 4.95
N THR A 157 29.10 -23.90 4.78
CA THR A 157 27.71 -24.06 5.25
C THR A 157 27.59 -24.03 6.76
N ASP A 158 28.54 -24.65 7.47
CA ASP A 158 28.54 -24.73 8.94
C ASP A 158 28.82 -23.35 9.56
N ASP A 159 29.71 -22.58 8.93
CA ASP A 159 30.00 -21.20 9.31
C ASP A 159 28.79 -20.27 9.05
N LEU A 160 28.00 -20.57 8.01
CA LEU A 160 26.75 -19.86 7.72
C LEU A 160 25.68 -20.16 8.76
N GLU A 161 25.53 -21.41 9.17
CA GLU A 161 24.56 -21.83 10.17
C GLU A 161 24.86 -21.18 11.53
N ALA A 162 26.12 -21.25 11.98
CA ALA A 162 26.57 -20.56 13.20
C ALA A 162 26.38 -19.04 13.12
N HIS A 163 26.63 -18.43 11.95
CA HIS A 163 26.39 -17.01 11.74
C HIS A 163 24.90 -16.67 11.81
N VAL A 164 24.03 -17.49 11.21
CA VAL A 164 22.57 -17.31 11.26
C VAL A 164 22.05 -17.43 12.69
N GLU A 165 22.49 -18.43 13.45
CA GLU A 165 22.11 -18.60 14.87
C GLU A 165 22.53 -17.42 15.74
N HIS A 166 23.77 -16.94 15.56
CA HIS A 166 24.25 -15.76 16.28
C HIS A 166 23.41 -14.52 15.95
N ARG A 167 23.07 -14.31 14.67
CA ARG A 167 22.22 -13.20 14.22
C ARG A 167 20.78 -13.30 14.71
N LEU A 168 20.24 -14.51 14.82
CA LEU A 168 18.91 -14.75 15.37
C LEU A 168 18.86 -14.50 16.88
N THR A 169 19.97 -14.73 17.59
CA THR A 169 20.08 -14.48 19.03
C THR A 169 20.13 -12.99 19.38
N GLU A 170 20.83 -12.20 18.57
CA GLU A 170 20.92 -10.74 18.71
C GLU A 170 19.67 -9.99 18.21
N ALA A 171 18.83 -10.62 17.39
CA ALA A 171 17.65 -9.98 16.81
C ALA A 171 16.56 -9.77 17.87
N THR A 172 16.10 -8.53 18.03
CA THR A 172 14.98 -8.25 18.94
C THR A 172 13.64 -8.57 18.27
N ARG A 173 12.58 -8.76 19.06
CA ARG A 173 11.22 -9.01 18.53
C ARG A 173 10.72 -7.89 17.61
N ALA A 174 11.23 -6.66 17.78
CA ALA A 174 10.89 -5.52 16.93
C ALA A 174 11.53 -5.60 15.53
N ASP A 175 12.63 -6.35 15.39
CA ASP A 175 13.37 -6.53 14.13
C ASP A 175 12.79 -7.67 13.27
N LEU A 176 11.96 -8.54 13.87
CA LEU A 176 11.45 -9.76 13.25
C LEU A 176 10.05 -9.54 12.65
N ARG A 177 9.91 -9.78 11.35
CA ARG A 177 8.60 -9.92 10.71
C ARG A 177 8.02 -11.29 11.04
N ILE A 178 7.22 -11.35 12.11
CA ILE A 178 6.55 -12.58 12.51
C ILE A 178 5.29 -12.76 11.66
N HIS A 179 5.29 -13.76 10.78
CA HIS A 179 4.10 -14.20 10.07
C HIS A 179 3.37 -15.25 10.91
N ALA A 180 2.03 -15.18 10.97
CA ALA A 180 1.23 -16.13 11.76
C ALA A 180 1.33 -17.59 11.27
N ASP A 181 1.77 -17.80 10.03
CA ASP A 181 2.00 -19.11 9.43
C ASP A 181 3.37 -19.13 8.74
N GLY A 182 4.38 -19.62 9.47
CA GLY A 182 5.74 -19.74 8.94
C GLY A 182 5.88 -20.83 7.87
N THR A 183 4.97 -21.81 7.85
CA THR A 183 5.02 -22.93 6.89
C THR A 183 4.54 -22.54 5.49
N ALA A 184 3.64 -21.56 5.40
CA ALA A 184 3.21 -20.99 4.13
C ALA A 184 4.35 -20.27 3.36
N LEU A 185 5.30 -19.66 4.07
CA LEU A 185 6.47 -19.00 3.48
C LEU A 185 7.50 -20.00 2.91
N ALA A 186 7.68 -21.15 3.56
CA ALA A 186 8.59 -22.19 3.07
C ALA A 186 8.08 -22.85 1.77
N GLY A 187 6.75 -22.94 1.59
CA GLY A 187 6.11 -23.40 0.35
C GLY A 187 6.17 -22.38 -0.79
N ALA A 188 6.38 -21.09 -0.48
CA ALA A 188 6.56 -20.01 -1.44
C ALA A 188 8.05 -19.78 -1.77
N SER A 189 8.79 -20.86 -2.00
CA SER A 189 10.13 -20.74 -2.57
C SER A 189 10.02 -20.08 -3.96
N PRO A 190 10.79 -19.02 -4.27
CA PRO A 190 10.72 -18.39 -5.57
C PRO A 190 11.08 -19.44 -6.61
N ARG A 191 10.19 -19.65 -7.59
CA ARG A 191 10.46 -20.52 -8.74
C ARG A 191 11.84 -20.15 -9.28
N ARG A 192 12.75 -21.12 -9.18
CA ARG A 192 14.09 -21.11 -9.77
C ARG A 192 13.96 -20.58 -11.20
N TRP A 193 14.55 -19.41 -11.46
CA TRP A 193 14.75 -18.94 -12.83
C TRP A 193 15.64 -19.99 -13.51
N HIS A 194 15.02 -20.87 -14.29
CA HIS A 194 15.77 -21.79 -15.13
C HIS A 194 16.38 -20.99 -16.29
N ASP A 195 17.69 -20.88 -16.25
CA ASP A 195 18.56 -20.70 -17.41
C ASP A 195 18.26 -21.77 -18.47
N GLY A 196 18.25 -21.35 -19.74
CA GLY A 196 18.70 -22.21 -20.83
C GLY A 196 17.63 -22.81 -21.74
N SER A 197 16.94 -21.99 -22.54
CA SER A 197 16.64 -22.43 -23.91
C SER A 197 16.84 -21.29 -24.90
N ARG A 198 17.86 -21.47 -25.75
CA ARG A 198 18.17 -20.61 -26.90
C ARG A 198 16.92 -20.46 -27.76
N ARG A 199 16.37 -19.25 -27.84
CA ARG A 199 15.59 -18.84 -29.01
C ARG A 199 16.43 -17.81 -29.75
N SER A 200 16.91 -18.21 -30.92
CA SER A 200 17.59 -17.38 -31.89
C SER A 200 16.71 -16.18 -32.25
N TRP A 201 17.25 -14.98 -32.10
CA TRP A 201 16.66 -13.78 -32.67
C TRP A 201 16.90 -13.79 -34.19
N PRO A 202 15.89 -13.48 -35.03
CA PRO A 202 16.12 -13.32 -36.45
C PRO A 202 16.94 -12.05 -36.69
N THR A 203 18.08 -12.22 -37.36
CA THR A 203 18.89 -11.13 -37.91
C THR A 203 18.11 -10.48 -39.05
N GLY A 204 17.47 -9.35 -38.79
CA GLY A 204 16.76 -8.54 -39.78
C GLY A 204 17.26 -7.11 -39.73
N ALA A 205 17.83 -6.66 -40.84
CA ALA A 205 18.51 -5.38 -41.02
C ALA A 205 17.59 -4.16 -40.76
N TRP A 206 18.15 -3.15 -40.09
CA TRP A 206 17.57 -1.81 -40.02
C TRP A 206 17.84 -1.09 -41.35
N PRO A 207 16.83 -0.50 -42.02
CA PRO A 207 17.08 0.32 -43.19
C PRO A 207 17.66 1.68 -42.76
N THR A 208 18.87 1.96 -43.26
CA THR A 208 19.55 3.26 -43.17
C THR A 208 19.05 4.18 -44.29
N SER A 209 18.57 5.36 -43.88
CA SER A 209 18.55 6.68 -44.55
C SER A 209 17.91 6.86 -45.95
N VAL A 210 17.12 7.93 -46.08
CA VAL A 210 17.56 9.25 -46.63
C VAL A 210 16.87 10.35 -45.84
#